data_AF-A0A6B1D9Y3-F1
#
_entry.id   AF-A0A6B1D9Y3-F1
#
_cell.length_a   1.000
_cell.length_b   1.000
_cell.length_c   1.000
_cell.angle_alpha   90.00
_cell.angle_beta   90.00
_cell.angle_gamma   90.00
#
_symmetry.space_group_name_H-M   'P 1'
#
loop_
_entity.id
_entity.type
_entity.pdbx_description
1 polymer ?
#
loop_
_entity_poly.entity_id
_entity_poly.type
_entity_poly.pdbx_seq_one_letter_code
_entity_poly.pdbx_strand_id
1 'polypeptide(L)' 'MQGHPQAYAGQEEICRRFVEAVHWNLRTGTQWRELADCCGKWNGVFKRYARWKED' A
#
# COMPACT_ATOMS: atom_id res chain seq x y z
N MET A 1 -16.78 -5.25 13.34
CA MET A 1 -16.56 -5.09 11.89
C MET A 1 -16.50 -6.49 11.30
N GLN A 2 -17.43 -6.83 10.41
CA GLN A 2 -17.62 -8.20 9.92
C GLN A 2 -16.51 -8.53 8.91
N GLY A 3 -15.72 -9.57 9.19
CA GLY A 3 -14.67 -10.03 8.29
C GLY A 3 -15.28 -10.62 7.02
N HIS A 4 -14.96 -10.03 5.87
CA HIS A 4 -15.34 -10.58 4.58
C HIS A 4 -14.52 -11.87 4.36
N PRO A 5 -15.14 -13.02 4.10
CA PRO A 5 -14.46 -14.34 4.11
C PRO A 5 -13.33 -14.48 3.08
N GLN A 6 -13.26 -13.59 2.09
CA GLN A 6 -12.22 -13.56 1.06
C GLN A 6 -11.11 -12.51 1.34
N ALA A 7 -11.35 -11.57 2.26
CA ALA A 7 -10.37 -10.55 2.63
C ALA A 7 -9.59 -11.02 3.85
N TYR A 8 -8.49 -11.73 3.62
CA TYR A 8 -7.53 -12.07 4.67
C TYR A 8 -6.76 -10.80 5.08
N ALA A 9 -7.37 -9.99 5.95
CA ALA A 9 -6.68 -8.88 6.62
C ALA A 9 -5.82 -9.42 7.77
N GLY A 10 -4.90 -10.35 7.46
CA GLY A 10 -4.09 -11.03 8.49
C GLY A 10 -3.24 -10.08 9.33
N GLN A 11 -2.89 -8.91 8.79
CA GLN A 11 -2.20 -7.84 9.51
C GLN A 11 -2.75 -6.47 9.07
N GLU A 12 -3.80 -6.01 9.75
CA GLU A 12 -4.50 -4.75 9.46
C GLU A 12 -3.53 -3.55 9.44
N GLU A 13 -2.51 -3.53 10.31
CA GLU A 13 -1.48 -2.49 10.33
C GLU A 13 -0.66 -2.45 9.04
N ILE A 14 -0.32 -3.61 8.45
CA ILE A 14 0.40 -3.67 7.18
C ILE A 14 -0.47 -3.17 6.03
N CYS A 15 -1.76 -3.52 6.03
CA CYS A 15 -2.70 -3.00 5.04
C CYS A 15 -2.87 -1.48 5.17
N ARG A 16 -2.99 -0.97 6.40
CA ARG A 16 -3.10 0.47 6.65
C ARG A 16 -1.88 1.23 6.14
N ARG A 17 -0.67 0.78 6.50
CA ARG A 17 0.59 1.37 6.03
C ARG A 17 0.72 1.33 4.50
N PHE A 18 0.29 0.24 3.86
CA PHE A 18 0.27 0.15 2.40
C PHE A 18 -0.66 1.19 1.77
N VAL A 19 -1.89 1.31 2.27
CA VAL A 19 -2.87 2.29 1.75
C VAL A 19 -2.39 3.72 2.00
N GLU A 20 -1.81 4.00 3.17
CA GLU A 20 -1.22 5.31 3.48
C GLU A 20 -0.05 5.65 2.56
N ALA A 21 0.82 4.68 2.25
CA ALA A 21 1.92 4.85 1.30
C ALA A 21 1.42 5.20 -0.11
N VAL A 22 0.41 4.48 -0.59
CA VAL A 22 -0.23 4.75 -1.90
C VAL A 22 -0.89 6.13 -1.88
N HIS A 23 -1.64 6.46 -0.82
CA HIS A 23 -2.31 7.75 -0.68
C HIS A 23 -1.33 8.92 -0.67
N TRP A 24 -0.21 8.80 0.06
CA TRP A 24 0.84 9.82 0.05
C TRP A 24 1.42 10.02 -1.35
N ASN A 25 1.75 8.92 -2.05
CA ASN A 25 2.31 8.97 -3.40
C ASN A 25 1.34 9.64 -4.40
N LEU A 26 0.06 9.29 -4.35
CA LEU A 26 -0.98 9.89 -5.19
C LEU A 26 -1.20 11.38 -4.87
N ARG A 27 -1.11 11.75 -3.58
CA ARG A 27 -1.26 13.15 -3.14
C ARG A 27 -0.09 14.03 -3.59
N THR A 28 1.14 13.52 -3.52
CA THR A 28 2.33 14.29 -3.88
C THR A 28 2.65 14.23 -5.38
N GLY A 29 2.12 13.22 -6.09
CA GLY A 29 2.46 12.97 -7.49
C GLY A 29 3.93 12.61 -7.70
N THR A 30 4.65 12.30 -6.62
CA THR A 30 6.09 12.05 -6.66
C THR A 30 6.36 10.65 -7.21
N GLN A 31 7.49 10.48 -7.89
CA GLN A 31 7.95 9.16 -8.32
C GLN A 31 8.03 8.20 -7.12
N TRP A 32 7.61 6.96 -7.32
CA TRP A 32 7.60 5.92 -6.27
C TRP A 32 8.94 5.74 -5.55
N ARG A 33 10.07 6.06 -6.20
CA ARG A 33 11.41 5.97 -5.61
C ARG A 33 11.67 6.98 -4.49
N GLU A 34 10.94 8.09 -4.49
CA GLU A 34 11.01 9.16 -3.50
C GLU A 34 10.00 8.92 -2.37
N LEU A 35 9.37 7.74 -2.32
CA LEU A 35 8.45 7.41 -1.23
C LEU A 35 9.16 7.60 0.11
N ALA A 36 8.55 8.37 0.99
CA ALA A 36 9.11 8.63 2.31
C ALA A 36 9.37 7.29 3.03
N ASP A 37 10.55 7.17 3.66
CA ASP A 37 10.98 5.94 4.36
C ASP A 37 9.98 5.53 5.48
N CYS A 38 9.22 6.51 6.00
CA CYS A 38 8.15 6.29 6.97
C CYS A 38 6.99 5.42 6.44
N CYS A 39 6.80 5.35 5.12
CA CYS A 39 5.79 4.52 4.47
C CYS A 39 6.30 3.10 4.14
N GLY A 40 7.54 2.78 4.52
CA GLY A 40 8.20 1.50 4.25
C GLY A 40 8.89 1.43 2.89
N LYS A 41 9.43 0.25 2.57
CA LYS A 41 10.23 0.06 1.34
C LYS A 41 9.37 0.27 0.09
N TRP A 42 9.66 1.33 -0.66
CA TRP A 42 8.95 1.70 -1.88
C TRP A 42 8.78 0.53 -2.87
N ASN A 43 9.80 -0.32 -3.01
CA ASN A 43 9.77 -1.44 -3.95
C ASN A 43 8.72 -2.50 -3.57
N GLY A 44 8.45 -2.67 -2.27
CA GLY A 44 7.39 -3.57 -1.78
C GLY A 44 6.00 -2.99 -2.04
N VAL A 45 5.82 -1.70 -1.75
CA VAL A 45 4.57 -0.97 -2.00
C VAL A 45 4.25 -0.96 -3.49
N PHE A 46 5.22 -0.60 -4.35
CA PHE A 46 5.04 -0.56 -5.80
C PHE A 46 4.66 -1.93 -6.36
N LYS A 47 5.38 -3.00 -5.99
CA LYS A 47 5.06 -4.36 -6.48
C LYS A 47 3.66 -4.82 -6.06
N ARG A 48 3.23 -4.48 -4.85
CA ARG A 48 1.87 -4.79 -4.37
C ARG A 48 0.82 -3.95 -5.09
N TYR A 49 1.09 -2.67 -5.33
CA TYR A 49 0.22 -1.78 -6.09
C TYR A 49 0.09 -2.25 -7.56
N ALA A 50 1.19 -2.62 -8.21
CA ALA A 50 1.19 -3.14 -9.58
C ALA A 50 0.31 -4.39 -9.68
N ARG A 51 0.49 -5.36 -8.79
CA ARG A 51 -0.38 -6.55 -8.71
C ARG A 51 -1.84 -6.18 -8.48
N TRP A 52 -2.13 -5.22 -7.59
CA TRP A 52 -3.51 -4.78 -7.32
C TRP A 52 -4.15 -4.09 -8.53
N LYS A 53 -3.36 -3.42 -9.36
CA LYS A 53 -3.85 -2.72 -10.56
C LYS A 53 -4.05 -3.66 -11.76
N GLU A 54 -3.48 -4.86 -11.71
CA GLU A 54 -3.63 -5.91 -12.72
C GLU A 54 -4.76 -6.91 -12.38
N ASP A 55 -5.25 -6.90 -11.13
CA ASP A 55 -6.40 -7.67 -10.64
C ASP A 55 -7.71 -6.87 -10.83
#